data_AF-A0A2S8NYT2-F1
#
_entry.id   AF-A0A2S8NYT2-F1
#
_cell.length_a   1.000
_cell.length_b   1.000
_cell.length_c   1.000
_cell.angle_alpha   90.00
_cell.angle_beta   90.00
_cell.angle_gamma   90.00
#
_symmetry.space_group_name_H-M   'P 1'
#
loop_
_entity.id
_entity.type
_entity.pdbx_description
1 polymer ?
#
loop_
_entity_poly.entity_id
_entity_poly.type
_entity_poly.pdbx_seq_one_letter_code
_entity_poly.pdbx_strand_id
1 'polypeptide(L)'
;MITYIDDKDIKNGFLSMEVKSSLEVKTQQSIRAELLNYIEENQMLVYHFAEISGINSGTLSRFINGSQLIPIKALDRMTYTMGLEEGTFYDLYVDELLLDPSTDWRRLRPFLIRCSQLNDLTCIEKIVDLMLEKSYYISSLFDFAESLYEGGNTTASLLIYKKVSEGERYQHAERLAVCQYRIFKLSLGDDQQINYELALVFEPFSQGWVN
;
A
#
# COMPACT_ATOMS: atom_id res chain seq x y z
N MET A 1 8.08 19.54 59.25
CA MET A 1 8.89 20.18 58.20
C MET A 1 8.50 19.51 56.89
N ILE A 2 7.37 19.94 56.31
CA ILE A 2 6.87 19.44 55.02
C ILE A 2 7.08 20.61 54.07
N THR A 3 8.08 20.51 53.21
CA THR A 3 8.38 21.50 52.18
C THR A 3 7.23 21.53 51.18
N TYR A 4 6.55 22.67 51.11
CA TYR A 4 5.61 23.01 50.05
C TYR A 4 6.34 22.92 48.71
N ILE A 5 5.93 21.99 47.85
CA ILE A 5 6.33 22.00 46.44
C ILE A 5 5.45 23.08 45.80
N ASP A 6 6.08 24.09 45.21
CA ASP A 6 5.40 25.19 44.53
C ASP A 6 4.58 24.63 43.35
N ASP A 7 3.30 24.98 43.25
CA ASP A 7 2.39 24.54 42.18
C ASP A 7 2.95 24.88 40.78
N LYS A 8 3.87 25.86 40.70
CA LYS A 8 4.62 26.17 39.47
C LYS A 8 5.59 25.07 39.03
N ASP A 9 6.23 24.36 39.96
CA ASP A 9 7.19 23.30 39.64
C ASP A 9 6.49 22.02 39.16
N ILE A 10 5.30 21.72 39.70
CA ILE A 10 4.47 20.61 39.24
C ILE A 10 3.89 20.91 37.84
N LYS A 11 3.41 22.14 37.60
CA LYS A 11 2.93 22.56 36.28
C LYS A 11 4.04 22.61 35.24
N ASN A 12 5.25 23.05 35.58
CA ASN A 12 6.38 23.04 34.66
C ASN A 12 6.87 21.61 34.37
N GLY A 13 6.80 20.70 35.34
CA GLY A 13 7.03 19.26 35.15
C GLY A 13 6.02 18.61 34.20
N PHE A 14 4.72 18.90 34.38
CA PHE A 14 3.65 18.39 33.50
C PHE A 14 3.68 19.02 32.09
N LEU A 15 3.91 20.33 31.98
CA LEU A 15 4.09 20.99 30.68
C LEU A 15 5.32 20.42 29.97
N SER A 16 6.44 20.19 30.67
CA SER A 16 7.63 19.61 30.05
C SER A 16 7.47 18.13 29.67
N MET A 17 6.58 17.38 30.34
CA MET A 17 6.23 16.00 29.98
C MET A 17 5.21 15.91 28.83
N GLU A 18 4.21 16.79 28.76
CA GLU A 18 3.28 16.89 27.61
C GLU A 18 3.97 17.49 26.37
N VAL A 19 4.89 18.43 26.58
CA VAL A 19 5.75 18.97 25.52
C VAL A 19 6.77 17.90 25.11
N LYS A 20 7.36 17.11 26.02
CA LYS A 20 8.24 15.98 25.65
C LYS A 20 7.50 14.80 25.00
N SER A 21 6.25 14.51 25.37
CA SER A 21 5.44 13.49 24.65
C SER A 21 5.00 13.99 23.26
N SER A 22 4.89 15.31 23.09
CA SER A 22 4.71 15.96 21.78
C SER A 22 6.03 16.13 21.01
N LEU A 23 7.18 16.00 21.66
CA LEU A 23 8.55 16.13 21.09
C LEU A 23 9.28 14.78 20.97
N GLU A 24 8.65 13.66 21.31
CA GLU A 24 9.01 12.32 20.84
C GLU A 24 8.14 11.90 19.64
N VAL A 25 7.61 12.87 18.89
CA VAL A 25 7.28 12.67 17.49
C VAL A 25 8.61 12.48 16.78
N LYS A 26 9.06 11.22 16.67
CA LYS A 26 9.86 10.77 15.52
C LYS A 26 9.36 11.56 14.32
N THR A 27 10.25 12.23 13.60
CA THR A 27 10.01 12.76 12.25
C THR A 27 9.33 11.67 11.44
N GLN A 28 8.00 11.61 11.51
CA GLN A 28 7.23 10.60 10.81
C GLN A 28 7.14 11.18 9.42
N GLN A 29 8.07 10.78 8.56
CA GLN A 29 7.96 11.05 7.14
C GLN A 29 6.53 10.66 6.76
N SER A 30 5.82 11.66 6.26
CA SER A 30 4.45 11.53 5.79
C SER A 30 4.41 12.27 4.48
N ILE A 31 3.50 11.89 3.60
CA ILE A 31 3.37 12.52 2.28
C ILE A 31 3.11 14.02 2.46
N ARG A 32 2.34 14.37 3.48
CA ARG A 32 2.10 15.77 3.87
C ARG A 32 3.40 16.49 4.25
N ALA A 33 4.23 15.88 5.09
CA ALA A 33 5.48 16.51 5.52
C ALA A 33 6.42 16.73 4.33
N GLU A 34 6.55 15.74 3.45
CA GLU A 34 7.34 15.85 2.21
C GLU A 34 6.83 16.96 1.29
N LEU A 35 5.51 17.09 1.14
CA LEU A 35 4.89 18.17 0.39
C LEU A 35 5.17 19.55 1.01
N LEU A 36 5.04 19.69 2.33
CA LEU A 36 5.28 20.96 3.03
C LEU A 36 6.75 21.37 2.95
N ASN A 37 7.67 20.43 3.15
CA ASN A 37 9.11 20.66 3.03
C ASN A 37 9.45 21.15 1.62
N TYR A 38 8.93 20.50 0.57
CA TYR A 38 9.16 20.93 -0.80
C TYR A 38 8.66 22.35 -1.08
N ILE A 39 7.46 22.70 -0.59
CA ILE A 39 6.90 24.04 -0.76
C ILE A 39 7.80 25.09 -0.06
N GLU A 40 8.29 24.79 1.14
CA GLU A 40 9.16 25.66 1.91
C GLU A 40 10.54 25.83 1.25
N GLU A 41 11.19 24.73 0.88
CA GLU A 41 12.52 24.73 0.25
C GLU A 41 12.53 25.49 -1.09
N ASN A 42 11.42 25.43 -1.84
CA ASN A 42 11.27 26.16 -3.09
C ASN A 42 10.71 27.59 -2.91
N GLN A 43 10.56 28.06 -1.66
CA GLN A 43 10.01 29.38 -1.31
C GLN A 43 8.66 29.67 -2.00
N MET A 44 7.84 28.63 -2.16
CA MET A 44 6.57 28.71 -2.87
C MET A 44 5.40 28.95 -1.92
N LEU A 45 4.36 29.57 -2.44
CA LEU A 45 3.07 29.64 -1.76
C LEU A 45 2.24 28.41 -2.12
N VAL A 46 1.45 27.90 -1.17
CA VAL A 46 0.61 26.70 -1.36
C VAL A 46 -0.32 26.83 -2.58
N TYR A 47 -0.87 28.03 -2.83
CA TYR A 47 -1.73 28.24 -4.00
C TYR A 47 -0.96 28.09 -5.32
N HIS A 48 0.31 28.49 -5.35
CA HIS A 48 1.16 28.35 -6.53
C HIS A 48 1.42 26.86 -6.81
N PHE A 49 1.70 26.07 -5.77
CA PHE A 49 1.81 24.61 -5.91
C PHE A 49 0.51 23.99 -6.44
N ALA A 50 -0.65 24.42 -5.92
CA ALA A 50 -1.96 23.96 -6.38
C ALA A 50 -2.17 24.22 -7.89
N GLU A 51 -1.77 25.40 -8.36
CA GLU A 51 -1.88 25.80 -9.76
C GLU A 51 -1.00 24.92 -10.66
N ILE A 52 0.29 24.75 -10.34
CA ILE A 52 1.22 23.95 -11.17
C ILE A 52 0.91 22.44 -11.13
N SER A 53 0.41 21.92 -10.00
CA SER A 53 0.01 20.52 -9.88
C SER A 53 -1.34 20.19 -10.51
N GLY A 54 -2.13 21.22 -10.86
CA GLY A 54 -3.50 21.07 -11.32
C GLY A 54 -4.43 20.45 -10.25
N ILE A 55 -4.08 20.57 -8.97
CA ILE A 55 -4.91 20.17 -7.83
C ILE A 55 -5.66 21.41 -7.34
N ASN A 56 -6.98 21.30 -7.18
CA ASN A 56 -7.77 22.41 -6.65
C ASN A 56 -7.22 22.88 -5.29
N SER A 57 -7.03 24.19 -5.10
CA SER A 57 -6.40 24.74 -3.88
C SER A 57 -7.13 24.36 -2.59
N GLY A 58 -8.47 24.27 -2.62
CA GLY A 58 -9.25 23.80 -1.48
C GLY A 58 -9.03 22.31 -1.18
N THR A 59 -8.83 21.50 -2.22
CA THR A 59 -8.49 20.08 -2.07
C THR A 59 -7.06 19.90 -1.53
N LEU A 60 -6.08 20.63 -2.09
CA LEU A 60 -4.71 20.63 -1.61
C LEU A 60 -4.63 21.08 -0.14
N SER A 61 -5.39 22.11 0.24
CA SER A 61 -5.49 22.56 1.63
C SER A 61 -6.03 21.46 2.55
N ARG A 62 -7.04 20.68 2.13
CA ARG A 62 -7.52 19.55 2.93
C ARG A 62 -6.50 18.41 3.04
N PHE A 63 -5.69 18.17 2.02
CA PHE A 63 -4.56 17.23 2.10
C PHE A 63 -3.52 17.70 3.13
N ILE A 64 -3.11 18.97 3.04
CA ILE A 64 -2.15 19.58 3.98
C ILE A 64 -2.70 19.61 5.41
N ASN A 65 -3.99 19.86 5.59
CA ASN A 65 -4.59 19.86 6.92
C ASN A 65 -4.91 18.44 7.44
N GLY A 66 -4.69 17.40 6.65
CA GLY A 66 -5.01 16.02 7.00
C GLY A 66 -6.51 15.72 7.13
N SER A 67 -7.37 16.65 6.68
CA SER A 67 -8.83 16.47 6.74
C SER A 67 -9.40 15.69 5.55
N GLN A 68 -8.56 15.41 4.54
CA GLN A 68 -8.88 14.54 3.42
C GLN A 68 -7.68 13.66 3.09
N LEU A 69 -7.92 12.36 2.92
CA LEU A 69 -6.91 11.41 2.47
C LEU A 69 -6.55 11.62 1.00
N ILE A 70 -5.26 11.57 0.67
CA ILE A 70 -4.71 11.87 -0.65
C ILE A 70 -5.00 10.71 -1.62
N PRO A 71 -5.83 10.83 -2.66
CA PRO A 71 -6.01 9.74 -3.62
C PRO A 71 -4.71 9.46 -4.39
N ILE A 72 -4.46 8.21 -4.80
CA ILE A 72 -3.24 7.85 -5.55
C ILE A 72 -2.98 8.75 -6.79
N LYS A 73 -4.02 9.12 -7.53
CA LYS A 73 -3.88 10.04 -8.68
C LYS A 73 -3.43 11.44 -8.28
N ALA A 74 -3.79 11.90 -7.08
CA ALA A 74 -3.31 13.17 -6.55
C ALA A 74 -1.87 13.03 -6.05
N LEU A 75 -1.52 11.90 -5.42
CA LEU A 75 -0.15 11.59 -5.04
C LEU A 75 0.79 11.65 -6.25
N ASP A 76 0.48 10.92 -7.31
CA ASP A 76 1.29 10.91 -8.54
C ASP A 76 1.47 12.32 -9.13
N ARG A 77 0.41 13.15 -9.12
CA ARG A 77 0.52 14.55 -9.58
C ARG A 77 1.43 15.37 -8.69
N MET A 78 1.33 15.22 -7.38
CA MET A 78 2.21 15.94 -6.45
C MET A 78 3.66 15.50 -6.65
N THR A 79 3.92 14.20 -6.71
CA THR A 79 5.25 13.63 -7.00
C THR A 79 5.83 14.17 -8.29
N TYR A 80 5.05 14.15 -9.38
CA TYR A 80 5.47 14.71 -10.67
C TYR A 80 5.75 16.21 -10.60
N THR A 81 4.90 16.98 -9.92
CA THR A 81 5.07 18.42 -9.72
C THR A 81 6.35 18.73 -8.96
N MET A 82 6.72 17.86 -8.02
CA MET A 82 7.95 17.96 -7.24
C MET A 82 9.21 17.57 -8.03
N GLY A 83 9.06 17.13 -9.30
CA GLY A 83 10.16 16.68 -10.14
C GLY A 83 10.72 15.32 -9.72
N LEU A 84 9.94 14.52 -8.99
CA LEU A 84 10.34 13.22 -8.48
C LEU A 84 9.83 12.08 -9.38
N GLU A 85 10.48 10.93 -9.32
CA GLU A 85 10.10 9.74 -10.10
C GLU A 85 8.76 9.17 -9.62
N GLU A 86 7.99 8.58 -10.54
CA GLU A 86 6.74 7.88 -10.19
C GLU A 86 7.03 6.76 -9.18
N GLY A 87 6.18 6.63 -8.16
CA GLY A 87 6.40 5.64 -7.10
C GLY A 87 7.22 6.14 -5.91
N THR A 88 7.87 7.31 -5.98
CA THR A 88 8.73 7.83 -4.89
C THR A 88 8.07 7.80 -3.52
N PHE A 89 6.76 8.06 -3.44
CA PHE A 89 6.02 8.10 -2.18
C PHE A 89 5.16 6.86 -1.90
N TYR A 90 5.33 5.76 -2.64
CA TYR A 90 4.43 4.60 -2.50
C TYR A 90 4.63 3.86 -1.19
N ASP A 91 5.85 3.76 -0.69
CA ASP A 91 6.11 3.20 0.64
C ASP A 91 5.42 4.03 1.74
N LEU A 92 5.55 5.35 1.71
CA LEU A 92 4.83 6.23 2.64
C LEU A 92 3.31 6.12 2.49
N TYR A 93 2.82 5.94 1.26
CA TYR A 93 1.40 5.78 0.99
C TYR A 93 0.87 4.45 1.55
N VAL A 94 1.64 3.37 1.45
CA VAL A 94 1.34 2.09 2.09
C VAL A 94 1.22 2.29 3.60
N ASP A 95 2.19 2.96 4.23
CA ASP A 95 2.18 3.22 5.67
C ASP A 95 0.96 4.04 6.10
N GLU A 96 0.59 5.07 5.35
CA GLU A 96 -0.61 5.87 5.63
C GLU A 96 -1.91 5.05 5.46
N LEU A 97 -1.99 4.17 4.45
CA LEU A 97 -3.14 3.28 4.25
C LEU A 97 -3.29 2.24 5.37
N LEU A 98 -2.16 1.71 5.87
CA LEU A 98 -2.13 0.74 6.97
C LEU A 98 -2.65 1.33 8.29
N LEU A 99 -2.40 2.62 8.52
CA LEU A 99 -2.82 3.32 9.73
C LEU A 99 -4.27 3.80 9.67
N ASP A 100 -4.87 3.88 8.49
CA ASP A 100 -6.26 4.34 8.33
C ASP A 100 -7.27 3.18 8.48
N PRO A 101 -8.08 3.16 9.56
CA PRO A 101 -9.08 2.11 9.76
C PRO A 101 -10.21 2.13 8.72
N SER A 102 -10.36 3.24 7.97
CA SER A 102 -11.36 3.38 6.91
C SER A 102 -10.91 2.79 5.56
N THR A 103 -9.65 2.35 5.46
CA THR A 103 -9.10 1.74 4.24
C THR A 103 -9.90 0.51 3.83
N ASP A 104 -10.50 0.59 2.64
CA ASP A 104 -11.30 -0.47 2.03
C ASP A 104 -10.88 -0.77 0.59
N TRP A 105 -11.53 -1.76 -0.03
CA TRP A 105 -11.26 -2.15 -1.42
C TRP A 105 -11.34 -0.99 -2.43
N ARG A 106 -12.24 -0.02 -2.23
CA ARG A 106 -12.39 1.11 -3.17
C ARG A 106 -11.15 2.01 -3.14
N ARG A 107 -10.44 2.04 -2.02
CA ARG A 107 -9.18 2.77 -1.83
C ARG A 107 -7.97 1.95 -2.28
N LEU A 108 -7.93 0.67 -1.92
CA LEU A 108 -6.81 -0.24 -2.19
C LEU A 108 -6.69 -0.61 -3.67
N ARG A 109 -7.81 -0.91 -4.35
CA ARG A 109 -7.79 -1.38 -5.74
C ARG A 109 -7.15 -0.38 -6.71
N PRO A 110 -7.47 0.93 -6.71
CA PRO A 110 -6.78 1.89 -7.56
C PRO A 110 -5.28 1.97 -7.31
N PHE A 111 -4.84 1.79 -6.06
CA PHE A 111 -3.43 1.78 -5.71
C PHE A 111 -2.74 0.52 -6.22
N LEU A 112 -3.32 -0.66 -6.02
CA LEU A 112 -2.82 -1.93 -6.58
C LEU A 112 -2.70 -1.90 -8.11
N ILE A 113 -3.68 -1.31 -8.82
CA ILE A 113 -3.60 -1.10 -10.27
C ILE A 113 -2.40 -0.22 -10.62
N ARG A 114 -2.14 0.82 -9.83
CA ARG A 114 -1.05 1.73 -10.10
C ARG A 114 0.31 1.09 -9.83
N CYS A 115 0.48 0.38 -8.72
CA CYS A 115 1.70 -0.38 -8.44
C CYS A 115 1.98 -1.42 -9.52
N SER A 116 0.95 -2.09 -10.05
CA SER A 116 1.12 -3.07 -11.12
C SER A 116 1.60 -2.44 -12.44
N GLN A 117 1.16 -1.22 -12.76
CA GLN A 117 1.64 -0.45 -13.91
C GLN A 117 3.12 -0.07 -13.79
N LEU A 118 3.61 0.21 -12.58
CA LEU A 118 5.01 0.52 -12.29
C LEU A 118 5.87 -0.73 -12.05
N ASN A 119 5.26 -1.92 -12.08
CA ASN A 119 5.90 -3.17 -11.67
C ASN A 119 6.51 -3.09 -10.26
N ASP A 120 5.89 -2.32 -9.37
CA ASP A 120 6.28 -2.20 -7.96
C ASP A 120 5.70 -3.36 -7.16
N LEU A 121 6.36 -4.51 -7.26
CA LEU A 121 5.94 -5.75 -6.61
C LEU A 121 6.02 -5.66 -5.09
N THR A 122 6.91 -4.84 -4.56
CA THR A 122 7.09 -4.64 -3.11
C THR A 122 5.85 -3.99 -2.50
N CYS A 123 5.34 -2.92 -3.10
CA CYS A 123 4.11 -2.29 -2.62
C CYS A 123 2.89 -3.19 -2.81
N ILE A 124 2.83 -3.95 -3.91
CA ILE A 124 1.75 -4.93 -4.12
C ILE A 124 1.76 -5.97 -2.99
N GLU A 125 2.92 -6.57 -2.69
CA GLU A 125 3.05 -7.58 -1.65
C GLU A 125 2.60 -7.06 -0.28
N LYS A 126 3.08 -5.88 0.15
CA LYS A 126 2.70 -5.27 1.43
C LYS A 126 1.18 -5.09 1.55
N ILE A 127 0.52 -4.60 0.49
CA ILE A 127 -0.92 -4.39 0.48
C ILE A 127 -1.69 -5.70 0.46
N VAL A 128 -1.26 -6.68 -0.35
CA VAL A 128 -1.90 -7.99 -0.44
C VAL A 128 -1.82 -8.71 0.91
N ASP A 129 -0.67 -8.68 1.58
CA ASP A 129 -0.48 -9.30 2.90
C ASP A 129 -1.44 -8.70 3.94
N LEU A 130 -1.53 -7.37 4.00
CA LEU A 130 -2.52 -6.69 4.85
C LEU A 130 -3.95 -7.13 4.55
N MET A 131 -4.30 -7.22 3.27
CA MET A 131 -5.65 -7.60 2.86
C MET A 131 -5.98 -9.04 3.24
N LEU A 132 -5.01 -9.94 3.16
CA LEU A 132 -5.19 -11.35 3.50
C LEU A 132 -5.38 -11.61 5.00
N GLU A 133 -5.05 -10.65 5.87
CA GLU A 133 -5.48 -10.70 7.28
C GLU A 133 -7.00 -10.77 7.44
N LYS A 134 -7.75 -10.32 6.42
CA LYS A 134 -9.21 -10.33 6.40
C LYS A 134 -9.71 -11.25 5.27
N SER A 135 -10.17 -12.44 5.63
CA SER A 135 -10.55 -13.50 4.69
C SER A 135 -11.57 -13.09 3.61
N TYR A 136 -12.44 -12.12 3.90
CA TYR A 136 -13.41 -11.64 2.91
C TYR A 136 -12.77 -10.96 1.69
N TYR A 137 -11.51 -10.51 1.77
CA TYR A 137 -10.79 -9.93 0.63
C TYR A 137 -10.22 -10.97 -0.32
N ILE A 138 -10.11 -12.25 0.07
CA ILE A 138 -9.48 -13.29 -0.75
C ILE A 138 -10.14 -13.40 -2.12
N SER A 139 -11.49 -13.36 -2.17
CA SER A 139 -12.23 -13.37 -3.44
C SER A 139 -11.90 -12.16 -4.32
N SER A 140 -11.84 -10.97 -3.73
CA SER A 140 -11.53 -9.73 -4.47
C SER A 140 -10.10 -9.71 -4.99
N LEU A 141 -9.15 -10.26 -4.22
CA LEU A 141 -7.75 -10.40 -4.63
C LEU A 141 -7.60 -11.41 -5.77
N PHE A 142 -8.34 -12.51 -5.73
CA PHE A 142 -8.39 -13.48 -6.83
C PHE A 142 -8.92 -12.85 -8.12
N ASP A 143 -10.08 -12.18 -8.06
CA ASP A 143 -10.66 -11.51 -9.23
C ASP A 143 -9.71 -10.44 -9.79
N PHE A 144 -8.98 -9.76 -8.91
CA PHE A 144 -7.97 -8.80 -9.32
C PHE A 144 -6.77 -9.46 -10.00
N ALA A 145 -6.28 -10.59 -9.49
CA ALA A 145 -5.21 -11.36 -10.14
C ALA A 145 -5.62 -11.87 -11.53
N GLU A 146 -6.85 -12.34 -11.71
CA GLU A 146 -7.39 -12.72 -13.03
C GLU A 146 -7.42 -11.51 -13.97
N SER A 147 -7.87 -10.34 -13.51
CA SER A 147 -7.86 -9.13 -14.33
C SER A 147 -6.46 -8.68 -14.77
N LEU A 148 -5.45 -8.85 -13.90
CA LEU A 148 -4.05 -8.55 -14.24
C LEU A 148 -3.48 -9.55 -15.23
N TYR A 149 -3.80 -10.84 -15.04
CA TYR A 149 -3.39 -11.92 -15.93
C TYR A 149 -3.97 -11.72 -17.34
N GLU A 150 -5.27 -11.45 -17.46
CA GLU A 150 -5.93 -11.12 -18.73
C GLU A 150 -5.36 -9.86 -19.38
N GLY A 151 -4.97 -8.87 -18.56
CA GLY A 151 -4.29 -7.66 -19.00
C GLY A 151 -2.81 -7.83 -19.36
N GLY A 152 -2.26 -9.04 -19.26
CA GLY A 152 -0.86 -9.34 -19.60
C GLY A 152 0.17 -9.00 -18.52
N ASN A 153 -0.25 -8.56 -17.33
CA ASN A 153 0.65 -8.31 -16.20
C ASN A 153 0.92 -9.61 -15.44
N THR A 154 1.75 -10.46 -16.03
CA THR A 154 2.07 -11.80 -15.53
C THR A 154 2.78 -11.77 -14.18
N THR A 155 3.71 -10.83 -13.97
CA THR A 155 4.51 -10.76 -12.75
C THR A 155 3.67 -10.41 -11.51
N ALA A 156 2.85 -9.37 -11.58
CA ALA A 156 1.99 -8.99 -10.46
C ALA A 156 0.88 -10.04 -10.23
N SER A 157 0.27 -10.57 -11.30
CA SER A 157 -0.74 -11.63 -11.16
C SER A 157 -0.17 -12.88 -10.49
N LEU A 158 1.03 -13.34 -10.88
CA LEU A 158 1.71 -14.47 -10.26
C LEU A 158 1.94 -14.26 -8.76
N LEU A 159 2.41 -13.07 -8.36
CA LEU A 159 2.61 -12.72 -6.96
C LEU A 159 1.30 -12.85 -6.18
N ILE A 160 0.21 -12.29 -6.70
CA ILE A 160 -1.09 -12.31 -6.01
C ILE A 160 -1.67 -13.72 -5.97
N TYR A 161 -1.57 -14.53 -7.04
CA TYR A 161 -2.02 -15.93 -7.01
C TYR A 161 -1.33 -16.74 -5.92
N LYS A 162 -0.01 -16.58 -5.75
CA LYS A 162 0.74 -17.26 -4.68
C LYS A 162 0.16 -16.92 -3.31
N LYS A 163 0.01 -15.63 -3.02
CA LYS A 163 -0.54 -15.14 -1.75
C LYS A 163 -2.00 -15.59 -1.52
N VAL A 164 -2.85 -15.51 -2.53
CA VAL A 164 -4.25 -16.00 -2.46
C VAL A 164 -4.29 -17.51 -2.20
N SER A 165 -3.43 -18.30 -2.86
CA SER A 165 -3.39 -19.76 -2.68
C SER A 165 -3.03 -20.17 -1.25
N GLU A 166 -2.19 -19.39 -0.57
CA GLU A 166 -1.85 -19.59 0.84
C GLU A 166 -3.06 -19.35 1.75
N GLY A 167 -3.85 -18.29 1.46
CA GLY A 167 -5.09 -17.98 2.18
C GLY A 167 -6.24 -18.97 1.95
N GLU A 168 -6.28 -19.61 0.78
CA GLU A 168 -7.37 -20.51 0.36
C GLU A 168 -7.24 -21.96 0.82
N ARG A 169 -6.09 -22.35 1.40
CA ARG A 169 -5.74 -23.75 1.69
C ARG A 169 -6.80 -24.56 2.47
N TYR A 170 -7.73 -23.89 3.15
CA TYR A 170 -8.77 -24.51 3.98
C TYR A 170 -10.21 -24.08 3.64
N GLN A 171 -10.44 -23.26 2.60
CA GLN A 171 -11.76 -22.62 2.36
C GLN A 171 -12.38 -23.01 1.02
N HIS A 172 -11.74 -22.68 -0.11
CA HIS A 172 -12.34 -22.90 -1.44
C HIS A 172 -11.41 -23.70 -2.37
N ALA A 173 -11.66 -25.01 -2.45
CA ALA A 173 -10.86 -25.94 -3.27
C ALA A 173 -10.81 -25.58 -4.76
N GLU A 174 -11.91 -25.07 -5.34
CA GLU A 174 -11.97 -24.68 -6.76
C GLU A 174 -11.05 -23.48 -7.05
N ARG A 175 -11.15 -22.41 -6.25
CA ARG A 175 -10.29 -21.22 -6.40
C ARG A 175 -8.84 -21.58 -6.18
N LEU A 176 -8.55 -22.42 -5.19
CA LEU A 176 -7.20 -22.92 -4.95
C LEU A 176 -6.65 -23.66 -6.18
N ALA A 177 -7.44 -24.54 -6.80
CA ALA A 177 -7.02 -25.25 -8.01
C ALA A 177 -6.73 -24.29 -9.18
N VAL A 178 -7.56 -23.25 -9.36
CA VAL A 178 -7.31 -22.22 -10.38
C VAL A 178 -6.02 -21.44 -10.09
N CYS A 179 -5.81 -20.98 -8.85
CA CYS A 179 -4.58 -20.32 -8.45
C CYS A 179 -3.35 -21.20 -8.74
N GLN A 180 -3.37 -22.48 -8.36
CA GLN A 180 -2.26 -23.39 -8.58
C GLN A 180 -1.97 -23.63 -10.07
N TYR A 181 -3.02 -23.74 -10.89
CA TYR A 181 -2.87 -23.81 -12.34
C TYR A 181 -2.25 -22.54 -12.93
N ARG A 182 -2.68 -21.35 -12.49
CA ARG A 182 -2.11 -20.06 -12.91
C ARG A 182 -0.65 -19.93 -12.51
N ILE A 183 -0.31 -20.28 -11.26
CA ILE A 183 1.06 -20.28 -10.74
C ILE A 183 1.94 -21.20 -11.59
N PHE A 184 1.49 -22.43 -11.83
CA PHE A 184 2.21 -23.39 -12.68
C PHE A 184 2.46 -22.81 -14.06
N LYS A 185 1.40 -22.39 -14.78
CA LYS A 185 1.51 -21.86 -16.14
C LYS A 185 2.42 -20.64 -16.27
N LEU A 186 2.36 -19.73 -15.29
CA LEU A 186 3.16 -18.51 -15.27
C LEU A 186 4.61 -18.73 -14.85
N SER A 187 4.91 -19.86 -14.18
CA SER A 187 6.26 -20.18 -13.71
C SER A 187 7.05 -21.06 -14.69
N LEU A 188 6.40 -21.62 -15.72
CA LEU A 188 7.08 -22.39 -16.76
C LEU A 188 8.08 -21.52 -17.54
N GLY A 189 9.25 -22.08 -17.83
CA GLY A 189 10.30 -21.45 -18.62
C GLY A 189 11.00 -22.44 -19.54
N ASP A 190 12.24 -22.14 -19.92
CA ASP A 190 13.02 -22.98 -20.84
C ASP A 190 13.72 -24.17 -20.14
N ASP A 191 13.84 -24.14 -18.81
CA ASP A 191 14.48 -25.19 -18.04
C ASP A 191 13.51 -26.36 -17.78
N GLN A 192 13.77 -27.49 -18.44
CA GLN A 192 12.93 -28.69 -18.32
C GLN A 192 12.92 -29.29 -16.92
N GLN A 193 14.02 -29.18 -16.17
CA GLN A 193 14.10 -29.71 -14.80
C GLN A 193 13.22 -28.88 -13.87
N ILE A 194 13.30 -27.54 -13.97
CA ILE A 194 12.42 -26.63 -13.21
C ILE A 194 10.95 -26.87 -13.58
N ASN A 195 10.66 -27.02 -14.87
CA ASN A 195 9.29 -27.29 -15.34
C ASN A 195 8.74 -28.62 -14.79
N TYR A 196 9.58 -29.66 -14.70
CA TYR A 196 9.19 -30.93 -14.10
C TYR A 196 8.89 -30.78 -12.60
N GLU A 197 9.72 -30.06 -11.86
CA GLU A 197 9.49 -29.77 -10.44
C GLU A 197 8.20 -28.99 -10.21
N LEU A 198 7.92 -27.99 -11.04
CA LEU A 198 6.66 -27.24 -11.01
C LEU A 198 5.45 -28.13 -11.30
N ALA A 199 5.58 -29.12 -12.20
CA ALA A 199 4.51 -30.07 -12.50
C ALA A 199 4.20 -30.98 -11.32
N LEU A 200 5.23 -31.44 -10.58
CA LEU A 200 5.05 -32.22 -9.36
C LEU A 200 4.32 -31.43 -8.26
N VAL A 201 4.60 -30.13 -8.13
CA VAL A 201 3.88 -29.25 -7.19
C VAL A 201 2.42 -29.08 -7.60
N PHE A 202 2.13 -29.00 -8.91
CA PHE A 202 0.78 -28.81 -9.43
C PHE A 202 -0.07 -30.10 -9.45
N GLU A 203 0.55 -31.28 -9.61
CA GLU A 203 -0.13 -32.56 -9.78
C GLU A 203 -1.31 -32.78 -8.83
N PRO A 204 -1.20 -32.56 -7.49
CA PRO A 204 -2.29 -32.80 -6.54
C PRO A 204 -3.56 -32.00 -6.83
N PHE A 205 -3.44 -30.84 -7.49
CA PHE A 205 -4.55 -29.94 -7.80
C PHE A 205 -5.24 -30.26 -9.14
N SER A 206 -4.59 -31.07 -9.99
CA SER A 206 -5.12 -31.49 -11.30
C SER A 206 -6.07 -32.69 -11.23
N GLN A 207 -5.97 -33.51 -10.18
CA GLN A 207 -6.72 -34.76 -10.04
C GLN A 207 -8.23 -34.56 -9.82
N GLY A 208 -8.67 -33.36 -9.44
CA GLY A 208 -10.09 -32.99 -9.33
C GLY A 208 -10.79 -32.70 -10.66
N TRP A 209 -10.06 -32.58 -11.77
CA TRP A 209 -10.60 -32.20 -13.09
C TRP A 209 -10.88 -33.39 -14.01
N VAL A 210 -10.59 -34.61 -13.54
CA VAL A 210 -10.65 -35.86 -14.33
C VAL A 210 -11.82 -36.77 -13.90
N ASN A 211 -12.73 -36.30 -13.04
CA ASN A 211 -13.94 -37.02 -12.64
C ASN A 211 -15.22 -36.26 -13.00
#